data_AF-T1B4M1-F1
#
_entry.id   AF-T1B4M1-F1
#
_cell.length_a   1.000
_cell.length_b   1.000
_cell.length_c   1.000
_cell.angle_alpha   90.00
_cell.angle_beta   90.00
_cell.angle_gamma   90.00
#
_symmetry.space_group_name_H-M   'P 1'
#
loop_
_entity.id
_entity.type
_entity.pdbx_description
1 polymer ?
#
loop_
_entity_poly.entity_id
_entity_poly.type
_entity_poly.pdbx_seq_one_letter_code
_entity_poly.pdbx_strand_id
1 'polypeptide(L)' 'MTGEKNTVTSAPPCAIVIFGATGDLTARKLLPALYNLTHDGLLSKSTVVIGFARRPK' A
#
# COMPACT_ATOMS: atom_id res chain seq x y z
N MET A 1 -6.60 -30.99 -15.66
CA MET A 1 -6.04 -30.91 -14.29
C MET A 1 -5.14 -29.68 -14.17
N THR A 2 -5.66 -28.47 -14.39
CA THR A 2 -4.96 -27.23 -13.99
C THR A 2 -5.54 -26.80 -12.67
N GLY A 3 -4.87 -27.22 -11.59
CA GLY A 3 -5.25 -26.86 -10.23
C GLY A 3 -5.33 -25.35 -10.09
N GLU A 4 -6.46 -24.90 -9.55
CA GLU A 4 -6.66 -23.58 -8.98
C GLU A 4 -5.59 -23.39 -7.90
N LYS A 5 -4.45 -22.81 -8.29
CA LYS A 5 -3.45 -22.39 -7.33
C LYS A 5 -4.09 -21.25 -6.56
N ASN A 6 -4.47 -21.50 -5.31
CA ASN A 6 -4.77 -20.47 -4.34
C ASN A 6 -3.46 -19.76 -3.95
N THR A 7 -2.73 -19.25 -4.96
CA THR A 7 -1.59 -18.36 -4.77
C THR A 7 -2.17 -17.08 -4.24
N VAL A 8 -1.75 -16.65 -3.05
CA VAL A 8 -2.02 -15.31 -2.55
C VAL A 8 -1.53 -14.36 -3.63
N THR A 9 -2.45 -13.93 -4.48
CA THR A 9 -2.13 -13.13 -5.65
C THR A 9 -2.08 -11.72 -5.13
N SER A 10 -0.90 -11.12 -5.19
CA SER A 10 -0.71 -9.69 -4.91
C SER A 10 -1.89 -8.89 -5.45
N ALA A 11 -2.38 -7.94 -4.66
CA ALA A 11 -3.46 -7.05 -5.08
C ALA A 11 -3.15 -6.45 -6.47
N PRO A 12 -4.18 -6.26 -7.32
CA PRO A 12 -3.97 -5.68 -8.63
C PRO A 12 -3.30 -4.29 -8.51
N PRO A 13 -2.50 -3.88 -9.50
CA PRO A 13 -1.87 -2.55 -9.50
C PRO A 13 -2.89 -1.44 -9.26
N CYS A 14 -2.62 -0.56 -8.30
CA CYS A 14 -3.49 0.57 -8.00
C CYS A 14 -2.69 1.81 -7.58
N ALA A 15 -3.37 2.97 -7.60
CA ALA A 15 -2.86 4.19 -7.00
C ALA A 15 -3.54 4.41 -5.65
N ILE A 16 -2.74 4.52 -4.58
CA ILE A 16 -3.21 4.81 -3.22
C ILE A 16 -2.93 6.27 -2.92
N VAL A 17 -3.97 7.07 -2.72
CA VAL A 17 -3.83 8.49 -2.36
C VAL A 17 -4.13 8.69 -0.89
N ILE A 18 -3.13 9.15 -0.12
CA ILE A 18 -3.28 9.42 1.32
C ILE A 18 -3.48 10.93 1.51
N PHE A 19 -4.72 11.33 1.77
CA PHE A 19 -5.04 12.68 2.24
C PHE A 19 -4.70 12.81 3.73
N GLY A 20 -3.98 13.86 4.10
CA GLY A 20 -3.44 13.99 5.45
C GLY A 20 -2.17 13.16 5.62
N ALA A 21 -1.33 13.08 4.58
CA ALA A 21 -0.08 12.33 4.60
C ALA A 21 0.90 12.76 5.74
N THR A 22 0.75 13.98 6.27
CA THR A 22 1.53 14.49 7.41
C THR A 22 0.92 14.22 8.78
N GLY A 23 -0.26 13.59 8.85
CA GLY A 23 -0.96 13.28 10.08
C GLY A 23 -0.36 12.10 10.86
N ASP A 24 -0.66 12.05 12.15
CA ASP A 24 -0.15 11.03 13.08
C ASP A 24 -0.55 9.60 12.67
N LEU A 25 -1.80 9.41 12.21
CA LEU A 25 -2.29 8.12 11.73
C LEU A 25 -1.48 7.59 10.53
N THR A 26 -1.11 8.49 9.60
CA THR A 26 -0.31 8.10 8.44
C THR A 26 1.05 7.59 8.89
N ALA A 27 1.71 8.31 9.79
CA ALA A 27 3.05 7.97 10.28
C ALA A 27 3.06 6.70 11.14
N ARG A 28 2.07 6.53 12.03
CA ARG A 28 2.06 5.42 13.01
C ARG A 28 1.38 4.15 12.52
N LYS A 29 0.52 4.23 11.50
CA LYS A 29 -0.32 3.09 11.07
C LYS A 29 -0.31 2.86 9.57
N LEU A 30 -0.71 3.86 8.77
CA LEU A 30 -0.92 3.62 7.34
C LEU A 30 0.38 3.26 6.63
N LEU A 31 1.45 4.04 6.86
CA LEU A 31 2.71 3.84 6.18
C LEU A 31 3.43 2.56 6.64
N PRO A 32 3.46 2.22 7.95
CA PRO A 32 3.89 0.90 8.40
C PRO A 32 3.07 -0.26 7.80
N ALA A 33 1.75 -0.13 7.68
CA ALA A 33 0.92 -1.19 7.08
C ALA A 33 1.21 -1.38 5.59
N LEU A 34 1.33 -0.29 4.83
CA LEU A 34 1.69 -0.33 3.41
C LEU A 34 3.11 -0.90 3.18
N TYR A 35 4.04 -0.57 4.07
CA TYR A 35 5.37 -1.17 4.08
C TYR A 35 5.29 -2.69 4.27
N ASN A 36 4.57 -3.17 5.28
CA ASN A 36 4.42 -4.61 5.54
C ASN A 36 3.77 -5.33 4.34
N LEU A 37 2.71 -4.76 3.75
CA LEU A 37 2.08 -5.35 2.57
C LEU A 37 3.03 -5.41 1.37
N THR A 38 3.92 -4.43 1.21
CA THR A 38 4.93 -4.43 0.15
C THR A 38 6.02 -5.46 0.43
N HIS A 39 6.51 -5.51 1.68
CA HIS A 39 7.52 -6.45 2.15
C HIS A 39 7.06 -7.90 1.99
N ASP A 40 5.80 -8.19 2.29
CA ASP A 40 5.21 -9.53 2.22
C ASP A 40 4.76 -9.90 0.80
N GLY A 41 4.99 -9.03 -0.20
CA GLY A 41 4.62 -9.28 -1.60
C GLY A 41 3.12 -9.28 -1.88
N LEU A 42 2.33 -8.68 -0.98
CA LEU A 42 0.87 -8.59 -1.07
C LEU A 42 0.38 -7.38 -1.87
N LEU A 43 1.25 -6.39 -2.10
CA LEU A 43 1.02 -5.28 -3.02
C LEU A 43 1.79 -5.47 -4.32
N SER A 44 1.15 -5.07 -5.42
CA SER A 44 1.80 -5.11 -6.72
C SER A 44 3.02 -4.19 -6.72
N LYS A 45 4.10 -4.62 -7.36
CA LYS A 45 5.29 -3.77 -7.58
C LYS A 45 4.98 -2.51 -8.39
N SER A 46 3.87 -2.51 -9.12
CA SER A 46 3.39 -1.37 -9.90
C SER A 46 2.40 -0.48 -9.11
N THR A 47 2.11 -0.81 -7.85
CA THR A 47 1.30 0.05 -6.98
C THR A 47 2.08 1.30 -6.61
N VAL A 48 1.43 2.45 -6.68
CA VAL A 48 2.01 3.75 -6.33
C VAL A 48 1.28 4.35 -5.14
N VAL A 49 2.03 4.99 -4.24
CA VAL A 49 1.49 5.70 -3.07
C VAL A 49 1.75 7.19 -3.22
N ILE A 50 0.68 7.99 -3.18
CA ILE A 50 0.71 9.44 -3.36
C ILE A 50 0.28 10.09 -2.05
N GLY A 51 1.15 10.88 -1.44
CA GLY A 51 0.83 11.65 -0.24
C GLY A 51 0.33 13.06 -0.59
N PHE A 52 -0.82 13.45 -0.02
CA PHE A 52 -1.34 14.82 -0.12
C PHE A 52 -1.54 15.43 1.26
N ALA A 53 -1.02 16.64 1.48
CA ALA A 53 -1.22 17.38 2.72
C ALA A 53 -1.14 18.89 2.49
N ARG A 54 -1.82 19.64 3.37
CA ARG A 54 -1.83 21.12 3.35
C ARG A 54 -0.56 21.77 3.89
N ARG A 55 0.22 21.03 4.67
CA ARG A 55 1.44 21.52 5.33
C ARG A 55 2.60 20.60 4.96
N PRO A 56 3.81 21.14 4.73
CA PRO A 56 5.01 20.32 4.62
C PRO A 56 5.24 19.55 5.93
N LYS A 57 5.93 18.41 5.84
CA LYS A 57 6.26 17.56 6.97
C LYS A 57 7.53 18.03 7.65
#